data_AF-A0A7Y4SZ62-F1
#
_entry.id   AF-A0A7Y4SZ62-F1
#
_cell.length_a   1.000
_cell.length_b   1.000
_cell.length_c   1.000
_cell.angle_alpha   90.00
_cell.angle_beta   90.00
_cell.angle_gamma   90.00
#
_symmetry.space_group_name_H-M   'P 1'
#
loop_
_entity.id
_entity.type
_entity.pdbx_description
1 polymer ?
#
loop_
_entity_poly.entity_id
_entity_poly.type
_entity_poly.pdbx_seq_one_letter_code
_entity_poly.pdbx_strand_id
1 'polypeptide(L)'
;MSNPTVRTPEFRGCWSRHSILLGVLLLCSPGRDFETDGEFDWERDRVVLLNGKEERGVVIESFDPQHLVLLRDGNRREEIPHAEIQRVDKLRDRLASFMNLRKPGLSFAAEWSLAEDAERVGLHHMARLQAYHVLLLDPTYAPAHEYLGHKSSGGGWKWEIDKKQVSAEKFKEMSREWNHRLVLESEHFVVETDGGLRRGVDILFDLEGLYVWWMEHLGPQLLAAEDVDDPQAEKITFLVHRDREDSAFQPLTSDRNPYYDPSGEFTTIKGGINLARTYFTPDFERPQLLFELGVESLIYSTLVLGKVKGREPDIEMKRHCHWVEVGLGYWIARHCGGKAGYPEIRAPFSQPFDLDRSTARRTLEKINGPHPLLMATHELTNLIGLFYDHFTGTSTNVILSQARCGSFVAYLIEVDPPGTKGKKILGTGRAALWHYLREVYGTPRAHSSDAFDTGLGGAKIETLEDGWKAWARGFTKVTPGVK
;
A
#
# COMPACT_ATOMS: atom_id res chain seq x y z
N MET A 1 -44.69 14.29 -52.17
CA MET A 1 -43.25 14.12 -51.86
C MET A 1 -43.16 13.91 -50.36
N SER A 2 -43.10 12.65 -49.97
CA SER A 2 -43.31 12.17 -48.59
C SER A 2 -42.02 11.55 -48.06
N ASN A 3 -41.62 11.99 -46.87
CA ASN A 3 -40.42 11.53 -46.16
C ASN A 3 -40.49 10.03 -45.85
N PRO A 4 -39.39 9.26 -45.99
CA PRO A 4 -39.33 7.89 -45.53
C PRO A 4 -39.02 7.84 -44.02
N THR A 5 -39.92 7.23 -43.27
CA THR A 5 -39.78 6.90 -41.86
C THR A 5 -38.80 5.74 -41.69
N VAL A 6 -37.72 5.95 -40.94
CA VAL A 6 -36.76 4.91 -40.56
C VAL A 6 -37.40 4.04 -39.47
N ARG A 7 -37.55 2.74 -39.74
CA ARG A 7 -37.97 1.72 -38.77
C ARG A 7 -36.76 1.24 -37.97
N THR A 8 -36.80 1.37 -36.66
CA THR A 8 -35.92 0.67 -35.71
C THR A 8 -36.38 -0.79 -35.53
N PRO A 9 -35.47 -1.78 -35.48
CA PRO A 9 -35.83 -3.17 -35.25
C PRO A 9 -36.14 -3.44 -33.76
N GLU A 10 -37.30 -4.03 -33.50
CA GLU A 10 -37.68 -4.59 -32.21
C GLU A 10 -36.85 -5.84 -31.90
N PHE A 11 -36.00 -5.76 -30.87
CA PHE A 11 -35.36 -6.94 -30.26
C PHE A 11 -36.36 -7.62 -29.32
N ARG A 12 -36.95 -8.73 -29.77
CA ARG A 12 -37.69 -9.67 -28.91
C ARG A 12 -36.70 -10.64 -28.24
N GLY A 13 -36.24 -10.28 -27.05
CA GLY A 13 -35.52 -11.18 -26.14
C GLY A 13 -36.50 -12.05 -25.36
N CYS A 14 -36.43 -13.36 -25.58
CA CYS A 14 -37.18 -14.40 -24.90
C CYS A 14 -36.62 -14.57 -23.47
N TRP A 15 -37.36 -14.15 -22.45
CA TRP A 15 -37.03 -14.42 -21.05
C TRP A 15 -37.57 -15.80 -20.67
N SER A 16 -36.72 -16.83 -20.68
CA SER A 16 -37.04 -18.11 -20.07
C SER A 16 -36.88 -18.00 -18.56
N ARG A 17 -38.01 -18.13 -17.87
CA ARG A 17 -38.09 -18.27 -16.41
C ARG A 17 -37.54 -19.64 -16.01
N HIS A 18 -36.35 -19.69 -15.44
CA HIS A 18 -35.95 -20.77 -14.52
C HIS A 18 -35.56 -20.12 -13.20
N SER A 19 -36.54 -20.05 -12.30
CA SER A 19 -36.35 -19.70 -10.90
C SER A 19 -35.60 -20.84 -10.21
N ILE A 20 -34.29 -20.70 -10.07
CA ILE A 20 -33.54 -21.44 -9.06
C ILE A 20 -33.49 -20.54 -7.83
N LEU A 21 -34.36 -20.85 -6.87
CA LEU A 21 -34.27 -20.39 -5.48
C LEU A 21 -32.98 -20.96 -4.88
N LEU A 22 -31.85 -20.29 -5.08
CA LEU A 22 -30.70 -20.43 -4.19
C LEU A 22 -31.00 -19.55 -2.97
N GLY A 23 -31.38 -20.18 -1.87
CA GLY A 23 -31.46 -19.53 -0.57
C GLY A 23 -30.07 -19.04 -0.17
N VAL A 24 -29.81 -17.76 -0.43
CA VAL A 24 -28.68 -17.04 0.16
C VAL A 24 -28.99 -16.91 1.65
N LEU A 25 -28.47 -17.85 2.44
CA LEU A 25 -28.28 -17.65 3.87
C LEU A 25 -27.29 -16.50 4.02
N LEU A 26 -27.82 -15.29 4.15
CA LEU A 26 -27.14 -14.16 4.76
C LEU A 26 -26.89 -14.52 6.23
N LEU A 27 -25.84 -15.29 6.47
CA LEU A 27 -25.21 -15.37 7.77
C LEU A 27 -24.58 -13.99 8.00
N CYS A 28 -25.37 -13.09 8.58
CA CYS A 28 -24.86 -11.94 9.30
C CYS A 28 -23.92 -12.48 10.37
N SER A 29 -22.63 -12.60 10.07
CA SER A 29 -21.62 -12.65 11.12
C SER A 29 -21.83 -11.37 11.92
N PRO A 30 -22.12 -11.45 13.24
CA PRO A 30 -22.20 -10.24 14.05
C PRO A 30 -20.88 -9.52 13.86
N GLY A 31 -20.96 -8.26 13.41
CA GLY A 31 -19.82 -7.36 13.41
C GLY A 31 -19.22 -7.42 14.79
N ARG A 32 -18.03 -8.00 14.89
CA ARG A 32 -17.23 -7.88 16.10
C ARG A 32 -16.78 -6.43 16.07
N ASP A 33 -17.41 -5.61 16.90
CA ASP A 33 -16.82 -4.37 17.38
C ASP A 33 -15.54 -4.80 18.10
N PHE A 34 -14.44 -4.85 17.34
CA PHE A 34 -13.10 -4.94 17.90
C PHE A 34 -12.87 -3.58 18.55
N GLU A 35 -13.34 -3.43 19.79
CA GLU A 35 -12.65 -2.58 20.76
C GLU A 35 -11.25 -3.18 20.91
N THR A 36 -10.34 -2.78 20.03
CA THR A 36 -8.93 -2.78 20.33
C THR A 36 -8.79 -1.80 21.49
N ASP A 37 -8.84 -2.29 22.73
CA ASP A 37 -8.58 -1.52 23.96
C ASP A 37 -7.14 -0.92 24.01
N GLY A 38 -6.38 -0.98 22.90
CA GLY A 38 -5.16 -0.22 22.70
C GLY A 38 -5.52 1.24 22.45
N GLU A 39 -5.59 2.02 23.52
CA GLU A 39 -5.53 3.48 23.46
C GLU A 39 -4.39 3.88 22.51
N PHE A 40 -4.69 4.72 21.51
CA PHE A 40 -3.65 5.17 20.59
C PHE A 40 -2.57 5.94 21.36
N ASP A 41 -1.30 5.65 21.03
CA ASP A 41 -0.17 6.35 21.64
C ASP A 41 -0.02 7.77 21.07
N TRP A 42 -0.81 8.69 21.61
CA TRP A 42 -0.71 10.13 21.33
C TRP A 42 0.61 10.74 21.77
N GLU A 43 1.40 10.03 22.57
CA GLU A 43 2.68 10.49 23.09
C GLU A 43 3.88 9.87 22.36
N ARG A 44 3.62 9.18 21.23
CA ARG A 44 4.64 8.39 20.54
C ARG A 44 5.86 9.20 20.17
N ASP A 45 5.73 10.42 19.64
CA ASP A 45 6.87 11.25 19.25
C ASP A 45 7.21 12.29 20.32
N ARG A 46 8.48 12.70 20.33
CA ARG A 46 9.00 13.67 21.29
C ARG A 46 9.76 14.78 20.59
N VAL A 47 9.36 16.02 20.86
CA VAL A 47 10.04 17.25 20.44
C VAL A 47 10.71 17.87 21.66
N VAL A 48 12.04 17.96 21.64
CA VAL A 48 12.82 18.63 22.69
C VAL A 48 13.12 20.05 22.20
N LEU A 49 12.71 21.05 22.96
CA LEU A 49 12.93 22.47 22.67
C LEU A 49 14.30 22.95 23.19
N LEU A 50 14.81 24.06 22.66
CA LEU A 50 16.09 24.65 23.07
C LEU A 50 16.13 25.06 24.55
N ASN A 51 14.98 25.31 25.17
CA ASN A 51 14.87 25.61 26.60
C ASN A 51 14.87 24.33 27.49
N GLY A 52 14.98 23.14 26.90
CA GLY A 52 14.96 21.85 27.58
C GLY A 52 13.56 21.29 27.87
N LYS A 53 12.48 22.01 27.49
CA LYS A 53 11.11 21.49 27.59
C LYS A 53 10.93 20.37 26.56
N GLU A 54 10.33 19.27 27.00
CA GLU A 54 9.91 18.19 26.11
C GLU A 54 8.40 18.31 25.84
N GLU A 55 8.04 18.28 24.56
CA GLU A 55 6.68 18.19 24.09
C GLU A 55 6.45 16.80 23.47
N ARG A 56 5.29 16.21 23.75
CA ARG A 56 4.89 14.90 23.24
C ARG A 56 3.62 15.01 22.39
N GLY A 57 3.58 14.21 21.33
CA GLY A 57 2.53 14.25 20.32
C GLY A 57 2.88 13.34 19.15
N VAL A 58 2.07 13.39 18.10
CA VAL A 58 2.42 12.87 16.77
C VAL A 58 3.02 14.01 15.96
N VAL A 59 4.24 13.82 15.45
CA VAL A 59 4.91 14.82 14.63
C VAL A 59 4.39 14.74 13.19
N ILE A 60 3.70 15.81 12.77
CA ILE A 60 3.31 16.03 11.38
C ILE A 60 4.37 16.95 10.76
N GLU A 61 5.16 16.39 9.84
CA GLU A 61 6.07 17.19 9.02
C GLU A 61 5.29 17.95 7.97
N SER A 62 4.75 19.10 8.36
CA SER A 62 4.02 19.95 7.43
C SER A 62 4.93 20.44 6.29
N PHE A 63 4.32 20.86 5.18
CA PHE A 63 5.02 21.55 4.09
C PHE A 63 5.68 22.87 4.51
N ASP A 64 5.44 23.37 5.73
CA ASP A 64 6.04 24.60 6.21
C ASP A 64 7.50 24.36 6.66
N PRO A 65 8.51 24.88 5.93
CA PRO A 65 9.90 24.72 6.33
C PRO A 65 10.26 25.49 7.61
N GLN A 66 9.36 26.30 8.15
CA GLN A 66 9.58 27.12 9.34
C GLN A 66 8.96 26.53 10.61
N HIS A 67 7.95 25.66 10.49
CA HIS A 67 7.22 25.11 11.62
C HIS A 67 7.03 23.60 11.52
N LEU A 68 7.19 22.94 12.67
CA LEU A 68 6.76 21.57 12.87
C LEU A 68 5.36 21.59 13.48
N VAL A 69 4.47 20.71 13.00
CA VAL A 69 3.14 20.56 13.60
C VAL A 69 3.18 19.35 14.55
N LEU A 70 2.79 19.57 15.80
CA LEU A 70 2.63 18.53 16.80
C LEU A 70 1.14 18.31 17.05
N LEU A 71 0.64 17.13 16.69
CA LEU A 71 -0.73 16.70 16.96
C LEU A 71 -0.78 16.03 18.33
N ARG A 72 -1.75 16.42 19.14
CA ARG A 72 -1.97 15.86 20.48
C ARG A 72 -3.39 15.31 20.60
N ASP A 73 -3.60 14.57 21.67
CA ASP A 73 -4.91 14.04 22.03
C ASP A 73 -6.04 15.10 21.91
N GLY A 74 -7.20 14.65 21.42
CA GLY A 74 -8.33 15.50 21.04
C GLY A 74 -8.11 16.31 19.76
N ASN A 75 -7.25 15.86 18.85
CA ASN A 75 -6.93 16.50 17.56
C ASN A 75 -6.41 17.94 17.68
N ARG A 76 -5.72 18.25 18.79
CA ARG A 76 -5.12 19.57 18.99
C ARG A 76 -3.81 19.65 18.23
N ARG A 77 -3.76 20.47 17.19
CA ARG A 77 -2.55 20.78 16.42
C ARG A 77 -1.85 22.01 17.01
N GLU A 78 -0.57 21.88 17.29
CA GLU A 78 0.30 22.95 17.80
C GLU A 78 1.47 23.16 16.82
N GLU A 79 1.66 24.39 16.35
CA GLU A 79 2.78 24.76 15.49
C GLU A 79 3.97 25.19 16.35
N ILE A 80 5.10 24.53 16.16
CA ILE A 80 6.35 24.78 16.89
C ILE A 80 7.38 25.30 15.87
N PRO A 81 7.91 26.53 16.03
CA PRO A 81 8.94 27.04 15.13
C PRO A 81 10.20 26.17 15.17
N HIS A 82 10.75 25.80 14.01
CA HIS A 82 11.98 25.01 13.92
C HIS A 82 13.15 25.65 14.67
N ALA A 83 13.19 26.98 14.73
CA ALA A 83 14.20 27.74 15.48
C ALA A 83 14.18 27.48 16.99
N GLU A 84 13.08 26.96 17.54
CA GLU A 84 12.94 26.61 18.96
C GLU A 84 13.22 25.14 19.24
N ILE A 85 13.37 24.31 18.22
CA ILE A 85 13.52 22.86 18.34
C ILE A 85 15.00 22.51 18.47
N GLN A 86 15.34 21.78 19.53
CA GLN A 86 16.67 21.20 19.73
C GLN A 86 16.81 19.84 19.03
N ARG A 87 15.80 18.97 19.19
CA ARG A 87 15.80 17.61 18.65
C ARG A 87 14.37 17.11 18.48
N VAL A 88 14.14 16.30 17.48
CA VAL A 88 12.91 15.52 17.32
C VAL A 88 13.26 14.04 17.37
N ASP A 89 12.52 13.27 18.15
CA ASP A 89 12.65 11.82 18.30
C ASP A 89 11.34 11.19 17.84
N LYS A 90 11.38 10.54 16.69
CA LYS A 90 10.19 10.06 15.98
C LYS A 90 10.08 8.55 16.07
N LEU A 91 8.85 8.04 16.08
CA LEU A 91 8.55 6.61 15.96
C LEU A 91 9.23 6.03 14.72
N ARG A 92 9.12 6.69 13.57
CA ARG A 92 9.72 6.22 12.32
C ARG A 92 11.25 6.08 12.39
N ASP A 93 11.95 6.97 13.11
CA ASP A 93 13.42 6.95 13.18
C ASP A 93 13.88 5.78 14.07
N ARG A 94 13.12 5.49 15.13
CA ARG A 94 13.29 4.30 15.97
C ARG A 94 12.96 3.03 15.19
N LEU A 95 11.87 3.02 14.44
CA LEU A 95 11.48 1.91 13.57
C LEU A 95 12.55 1.62 12.52
N ALA A 96 13.08 2.65 11.85
CA ALA A 96 14.17 2.51 10.89
C ALA A 96 15.42 1.90 11.54
N SER A 97 15.74 2.34 12.76
CA SER A 97 16.85 1.77 13.55
C SER A 97 16.62 0.29 13.87
N PHE A 98 15.40 -0.09 14.28
CA PHE A 98 15.02 -1.47 14.53
C PHE A 98 15.14 -2.33 13.26
N MET A 99 14.59 -1.86 12.14
CA MET A 99 14.64 -2.59 10.85
C MET A 99 16.07 -2.78 10.33
N ASN A 100 16.97 -1.82 10.60
CA ASN A 100 18.38 -1.92 10.24
C ASN A 100 19.15 -2.97 11.07
N LEU A 101 18.76 -3.20 12.32
CA LEU A 101 19.37 -4.20 13.19
C LEU A 101 18.85 -5.61 12.87
N ARG A 102 17.59 -5.71 12.46
CA ARG A 102 16.94 -6.99 12.17
C ARG A 102 17.44 -7.57 10.84
N LYS A 103 18.14 -8.70 10.90
CA LYS A 103 18.78 -9.35 9.74
C LYS A 103 18.56 -10.86 9.79
N PRO A 104 18.53 -11.57 8.64
CA PRO A 104 18.41 -13.01 8.67
C PRO A 104 19.62 -13.66 9.35
N GLY A 105 19.37 -14.72 10.14
CA GLY A 105 20.43 -15.52 10.74
C GLY A 105 21.02 -14.95 12.03
N LEU A 106 20.33 -14.03 12.70
CA LEU A 106 20.68 -13.64 14.06
C LEU A 106 20.63 -14.85 14.99
N SER A 107 21.47 -14.82 16.03
CA SER A 107 21.39 -15.81 17.10
C SER A 107 20.06 -15.68 17.85
N PHE A 108 19.56 -16.78 18.39
CA PHE A 108 18.31 -16.78 19.16
C PHE A 108 18.28 -15.72 20.29
N ALA A 109 19.38 -15.57 21.03
CA ALA A 109 19.49 -14.55 22.07
C ALA A 109 19.41 -13.11 21.50
N ALA A 110 19.95 -12.87 20.31
CA ALA A 110 19.86 -11.59 19.63
C ALA A 110 18.43 -11.31 19.13
N GLU A 111 17.71 -12.32 18.64
CA GLU A 111 16.30 -12.19 18.24
C GLU A 111 15.41 -11.75 19.40
N TRP A 112 15.65 -12.28 20.61
CA TRP A 112 14.94 -11.85 21.82
C TRP A 112 15.38 -10.45 22.28
N SER A 113 16.67 -10.16 22.29
CA SER A 113 17.20 -8.83 22.64
C SER A 113 16.58 -7.73 21.76
N LEU A 114 16.29 -8.01 20.48
CA LEU A 114 15.60 -7.07 19.59
C LEU A 114 14.17 -6.77 20.05
N ALA A 115 13.44 -7.75 20.60
CA ALA A 115 12.10 -7.51 21.15
C ALA A 115 12.17 -6.61 22.40
N GLU A 116 13.12 -6.88 23.30
CA GLU A 116 13.35 -6.07 24.51
C GLU A 116 13.80 -4.64 24.16
N ASP A 117 14.68 -4.50 23.17
CA ASP A 117 15.15 -3.21 22.69
C ASP A 117 14.01 -2.40 22.05
N ALA A 118 13.16 -3.03 21.23
CA ALA A 118 11.98 -2.41 20.65
C ALA A 118 11.01 -1.90 21.72
N GLU A 119 10.71 -2.71 22.74
CA GLU A 119 9.86 -2.33 23.87
C GLU A 119 10.44 -1.12 24.60
N ARG A 120 11.75 -1.15 24.92
CA ARG A 120 12.43 -0.08 25.64
C ARG A 120 12.41 1.26 24.90
N VAL A 121 12.43 1.24 23.56
CA VAL A 121 12.37 2.46 22.75
C VAL A 121 10.94 2.85 22.38
N GLY A 122 9.91 2.17 22.87
CA GLY A 122 8.51 2.51 22.61
C GLY A 122 7.99 2.08 21.24
N LEU A 123 8.52 0.97 20.69
CA LEU A 123 7.98 0.29 19.51
C LEU A 123 7.21 -0.96 19.95
N HIS A 124 6.12 -0.74 20.69
CA HIS A 124 5.40 -1.82 21.39
C HIS A 124 4.82 -2.86 20.42
N HIS A 125 4.31 -2.43 19.26
CA HIS A 125 3.77 -3.38 18.28
C HIS A 125 4.90 -4.18 17.62
N MET A 126 6.03 -3.55 17.32
CA MET A 126 7.20 -4.29 16.80
C MET A 126 7.79 -5.26 17.82
N ALA A 127 7.83 -4.90 19.11
CA ALA A 127 8.29 -5.77 20.18
C ALA A 127 7.42 -7.04 20.28
N ARG A 128 6.09 -6.90 20.24
CA ARG A 128 5.14 -8.02 20.16
C ARG A 128 5.33 -8.85 18.91
N LEU A 129 5.49 -8.22 17.75
CA LEU A 129 5.72 -8.92 16.48
C LEU A 129 7.01 -9.74 16.51
N GLN A 130 8.08 -9.17 17.08
CA GLN A 130 9.36 -9.84 17.25
C GLN A 130 9.29 -10.97 18.29
N ALA A 131 8.51 -10.83 19.36
CA ALA A 131 8.25 -11.91 20.30
C ALA A 131 7.52 -13.10 19.64
N TYR A 132 6.55 -12.84 18.75
CA TYR A 132 5.96 -13.90 17.92
C TYR A 132 7.01 -14.55 17.01
N HIS A 133 7.91 -13.77 16.42
CA HIS A 133 9.02 -14.30 15.62
C HIS A 133 9.92 -15.26 16.43
N VAL A 134 10.25 -14.90 17.67
CA VAL A 134 11.01 -15.74 18.60
C VAL A 134 10.29 -17.05 18.89
N LEU A 135 8.96 -17.04 19.12
CA LEU A 135 8.17 -18.27 19.31
C LEU A 135 8.09 -19.13 18.04
N LEU A 136 8.23 -18.54 16.86
CA LEU A 136 8.32 -19.30 15.60
C LEU A 136 9.70 -19.97 15.40
N LEU A 137 10.71 -19.60 16.19
CA LEU A 137 12.03 -20.23 16.22
C LEU A 137 12.14 -21.25 17.36
N ASP A 138 11.67 -20.90 18.56
CA ASP A 138 11.55 -21.79 19.73
C ASP A 138 10.14 -21.66 20.36
N PRO A 139 9.23 -22.60 20.06
CA PRO A 139 7.86 -22.59 20.59
C PRO A 139 7.75 -22.80 22.11
N THR A 140 8.85 -23.04 22.82
CA THR A 140 8.85 -23.28 24.26
C THR A 140 9.45 -22.13 25.07
N TYR A 141 9.92 -21.08 24.40
CA TYR A 141 10.63 -19.97 25.06
C TYR A 141 9.71 -19.15 25.96
N ALA A 142 9.83 -19.39 27.27
CA ALA A 142 8.95 -18.84 28.29
C ALA A 142 8.85 -17.30 28.28
N PRO A 143 9.96 -16.53 28.18
CA PRO A 143 9.88 -15.07 28.22
C PRO A 143 9.01 -14.47 27.12
N ALA A 144 9.08 -15.00 25.89
CA ALA A 144 8.25 -14.51 24.79
C ALA A 144 6.76 -14.87 24.99
N HIS A 145 6.46 -16.05 25.55
CA HIS A 145 5.09 -16.40 25.93
C HIS A 145 4.53 -15.46 26.99
N GLU A 146 5.28 -15.21 28.06
CA GLU A 146 4.89 -14.32 29.15
C GLU A 146 4.67 -12.89 28.65
N TYR A 147 5.58 -12.37 27.83
CA TYR A 147 5.46 -11.05 27.21
C TYR A 147 4.22 -10.91 26.31
N LEU A 148 3.87 -11.97 25.57
CA LEU A 148 2.66 -11.99 24.75
C LEU A 148 1.37 -12.22 25.55
N GLY A 149 1.47 -12.44 26.87
CA GLY A 149 0.33 -12.69 27.76
C GLY A 149 -0.20 -14.14 27.72
N HIS A 150 0.56 -15.07 27.14
CA HIS A 150 0.23 -16.49 27.15
C HIS A 150 0.32 -17.05 28.58
N LYS A 151 -0.58 -17.97 28.93
CA LYS A 151 -0.63 -18.55 30.28
C LYS A 151 -0.09 -19.97 30.28
N SER A 152 0.85 -20.27 31.17
CA SER A 152 1.31 -21.64 31.41
C SER A 152 0.24 -22.40 32.20
N SER A 153 -0.31 -23.48 31.65
CA SER A 153 -1.32 -24.31 32.32
C SER A 153 -1.31 -25.75 31.78
N GLY A 154 -1.29 -26.73 32.70
CA GLY A 154 -1.38 -28.15 32.35
C GLY A 154 -0.18 -28.66 31.54
N GLY A 155 1.02 -28.14 31.79
CA GLY A 155 2.25 -28.57 31.12
C GLY A 155 2.51 -27.97 29.73
N GLY A 156 1.76 -26.94 29.35
CA GLY A 156 1.99 -26.21 28.10
C GLY A 156 1.46 -24.77 28.14
N TRP A 157 1.78 -24.01 27.11
CA TRP A 157 1.32 -22.63 26.95
C TRP A 157 -0.06 -22.55 26.33
N LYS A 158 -0.91 -21.70 26.88
CA LYS A 158 -2.23 -21.35 26.32
C LYS A 158 -2.12 -20.06 25.52
N TRP A 159 -2.61 -20.13 24.29
CA TRP A 159 -2.64 -19.04 23.31
C TRP A 159 -4.04 -18.42 23.31
N GLU A 160 -4.11 -17.11 23.13
CA GLU A 160 -5.39 -16.43 23.04
C GLU A 160 -5.88 -16.34 21.59
N ILE A 161 -7.13 -16.73 21.37
CA ILE A 161 -7.86 -16.49 20.12
C ILE A 161 -9.32 -16.20 20.47
N ASP A 162 -9.88 -15.11 19.95
CA ASP A 162 -11.24 -14.66 20.28
C ASP A 162 -11.53 -14.57 21.79
N LYS A 163 -10.59 -14.00 22.56
CA LYS A 163 -10.65 -13.89 24.04
C LYS A 163 -10.71 -15.25 24.76
N LYS A 164 -10.41 -16.36 24.07
CA LYS A 164 -10.36 -17.72 24.62
C LYS A 164 -8.93 -18.24 24.65
N GLN A 165 -8.59 -18.89 25.74
CA GLN A 165 -7.28 -19.50 25.97
C GLN A 165 -7.29 -20.96 25.51
N VAL A 166 -6.54 -21.29 24.44
CA VAL A 166 -6.53 -22.61 23.79
C VAL A 166 -5.12 -23.19 23.71
N SER A 167 -4.95 -24.49 23.38
CA SER A 167 -3.61 -25.04 23.13
C SER A 167 -3.03 -24.51 21.83
N ALA A 168 -1.70 -24.63 21.64
CA ALA A 168 -1.03 -24.22 20.40
C ALA A 168 -1.58 -24.94 19.16
N GLU A 169 -1.91 -26.23 19.27
CA GLU A 169 -2.50 -27.01 18.19
C GLU A 169 -3.88 -26.49 17.82
N LYS A 170 -4.70 -26.20 18.84
CA LYS A 170 -6.05 -25.68 18.61
C LYS A 170 -6.04 -24.26 18.08
N PHE A 171 -5.11 -23.43 18.55
CA PHE A 171 -4.85 -22.09 17.99
C PHE A 171 -4.53 -22.20 16.50
N LYS A 172 -3.56 -23.05 16.12
CA LYS A 172 -3.17 -23.27 14.73
C LYS A 172 -4.28 -23.84 13.85
N GLU A 173 -5.14 -24.69 14.39
CA GLU A 173 -6.30 -25.23 13.69
C GLU A 173 -7.35 -24.13 13.45
N MET A 174 -7.77 -23.45 14.52
CA MET A 174 -8.78 -22.40 14.45
C MET A 174 -8.34 -21.25 13.56
N SER A 175 -7.07 -20.83 13.64
CA SER A 175 -6.55 -19.71 12.86
C SER A 175 -6.52 -19.93 11.34
N ARG A 176 -6.90 -21.12 10.85
CA ARG A 176 -7.06 -21.43 9.41
C ARG A 176 -8.47 -21.20 8.90
N GLU A 177 -9.40 -20.89 9.79
CA GLU A 177 -10.77 -20.51 9.48
C GLU A 177 -10.85 -18.98 9.49
N TRP A 178 -11.36 -18.37 8.41
CA TRP A 178 -11.44 -16.91 8.29
C TRP A 178 -12.21 -16.23 9.45
N ASN A 179 -13.20 -16.92 10.02
CA ASN A 179 -13.97 -16.43 11.19
C ASN A 179 -13.14 -16.36 12.49
N HIS A 180 -12.00 -17.06 12.51
CA HIS A 180 -11.01 -17.11 13.58
C HIS A 180 -9.63 -16.66 13.06
N ARG A 181 -9.60 -15.87 11.97
CA ARG A 181 -8.35 -15.39 11.38
C ARG A 181 -7.48 -14.68 12.42
N LEU A 182 -6.17 -14.76 12.22
CA LEU A 182 -5.23 -14.00 13.03
C LEU A 182 -5.37 -12.53 12.71
N VAL A 183 -5.37 -11.69 13.74
CA VAL A 183 -5.24 -10.24 13.62
C VAL A 183 -3.91 -9.89 14.28
N LEU A 184 -2.96 -9.44 13.47
CA LEU A 184 -1.63 -9.06 13.91
C LEU A 184 -1.43 -7.59 13.59
N GLU A 185 -0.72 -6.89 14.47
CA GLU A 185 -0.47 -5.46 14.33
C GLU A 185 1.01 -5.15 14.38
N SER A 186 1.38 -4.14 13.60
CA SER A 186 2.65 -3.41 13.66
C SER A 186 2.35 -1.94 13.98
N GLU A 187 3.31 -1.04 13.80
CA GLU A 187 3.13 0.38 14.10
C GLU A 187 2.17 1.04 13.10
N HIS A 188 2.30 0.72 11.81
CA HIS A 188 1.51 1.34 10.73
C HIS A 188 0.49 0.40 10.09
N PHE A 189 0.68 -0.93 10.22
CA PHE A 189 -0.14 -1.91 9.52
C PHE A 189 -0.85 -2.89 10.46
N VAL A 190 -2.04 -3.30 10.04
CA VAL A 190 -2.78 -4.46 10.57
C VAL A 190 -2.83 -5.53 9.50
N VAL A 191 -2.57 -6.79 9.84
CA VAL A 191 -2.75 -7.94 8.96
C VAL A 191 -3.77 -8.87 9.56
N GLU A 192 -4.86 -9.07 8.84
CA GLU A 192 -5.83 -10.11 9.12
C GLU A 192 -5.63 -11.29 8.16
N THR A 193 -5.34 -12.48 8.68
CA THR A 193 -5.00 -13.62 7.83
C THR A 193 -5.38 -14.98 8.41
N ASP A 194 -5.84 -15.88 7.53
CA ASP A 194 -5.98 -17.32 7.80
C ASP A 194 -4.82 -18.16 7.21
N GLY A 195 -3.79 -17.47 6.68
CA GLY A 195 -2.58 -18.07 6.11
C GLY A 195 -1.56 -18.57 7.13
N GLY A 196 -1.82 -18.36 8.43
CA GLY A 196 -1.01 -18.82 9.55
C GLY A 196 0.02 -17.81 10.08
N LEU A 197 0.41 -18.00 11.34
CA LEU A 197 1.18 -17.03 12.14
C LEU A 197 2.48 -16.59 11.47
N ARG A 198 3.29 -17.52 10.97
CA ARG A 198 4.58 -17.18 10.33
C ARG A 198 4.41 -16.20 9.17
N ARG A 199 3.48 -16.50 8.25
CA ARG A 199 3.25 -15.64 7.08
C ARG A 199 2.68 -14.28 7.49
N GLY A 200 1.77 -14.24 8.46
CA GLY A 200 1.25 -12.97 8.98
C GLY A 200 2.34 -12.09 9.62
N VAL A 201 3.22 -12.69 10.42
CA VAL A 201 4.37 -12.00 11.02
C VAL A 201 5.34 -11.48 9.95
N ASP A 202 5.66 -12.34 8.97
CA ASP A 202 6.57 -12.00 7.88
C ASP A 202 6.02 -10.84 7.01
N ILE A 203 4.70 -10.82 6.74
CA ILE A 203 4.06 -9.72 5.99
C ILE A 203 4.22 -8.37 6.71
N LEU A 204 4.00 -8.32 8.02
CA LEU A 204 4.12 -7.06 8.76
C LEU A 204 5.55 -6.51 8.74
N PHE A 205 6.57 -7.36 8.88
CA PHE A 205 7.96 -6.93 8.72
C PHE A 205 8.28 -6.47 7.29
N ASP A 206 7.72 -7.13 6.27
CA ASP A 206 7.89 -6.71 4.88
C ASP A 206 7.27 -5.32 4.62
N LEU A 207 6.07 -5.07 5.16
CA LEU A 207 5.36 -3.79 5.03
C LEU A 207 6.02 -2.66 5.82
N GLU A 208 6.48 -2.91 7.05
CA GLU A 208 7.21 -1.90 7.84
C GLU A 208 8.57 -1.58 7.21
N GLY A 209 9.24 -2.57 6.61
CA GLY A 209 10.45 -2.31 5.81
C GLY A 209 10.16 -1.45 4.58
N LEU A 210 9.02 -1.68 3.91
CA LEU A 210 8.56 -0.83 2.81
C LEU A 210 8.26 0.59 3.28
N TYR A 211 7.59 0.77 4.41
CA TYR A 211 7.31 2.08 4.99
C TYR A 211 8.60 2.85 5.30
N VAL A 212 9.56 2.23 5.99
CA VAL A 212 10.86 2.85 6.30
C VAL A 212 11.56 3.28 5.02
N TRP A 213 11.64 2.38 4.04
CA TRP A 213 12.27 2.68 2.76
C TRP A 213 11.56 3.83 2.02
N TRP A 214 10.22 3.83 2.01
CA TRP A 214 9.39 4.85 1.39
C TRP A 214 9.66 6.23 2.00
N MET A 215 9.59 6.35 3.32
CA MET A 215 9.80 7.60 4.02
C MET A 215 11.23 8.12 3.88
N GLU A 216 12.23 7.25 3.83
CA GLU A 216 13.64 7.65 3.65
C GLU A 216 13.94 8.12 2.21
N HIS A 217 13.46 7.39 1.20
CA HIS A 217 13.90 7.59 -0.18
C HIS A 217 12.93 8.42 -1.03
N LEU A 218 11.62 8.25 -0.83
CA LEU A 218 10.59 8.96 -1.59
C LEU A 218 9.95 10.08 -0.77
N GLY A 219 9.91 9.94 0.57
CA GLY A 219 9.36 10.94 1.48
C GLY A 219 9.86 12.36 1.21
N PRO A 220 11.17 12.63 1.12
CA PRO A 220 11.68 13.97 0.82
C PRO A 220 11.28 14.52 -0.56
N GLN A 221 11.12 13.65 -1.56
CA GLN A 221 10.76 14.06 -2.93
C GLN A 221 9.27 14.38 -3.04
N LEU A 222 8.45 13.57 -2.36
CA LEU A 222 7.00 13.68 -2.35
C LEU A 222 6.50 14.62 -1.27
N LEU A 223 7.38 15.05 -0.36
CA LEU A 223 7.02 15.76 0.87
C LEU A 223 5.97 14.94 1.65
N ALA A 224 6.23 13.63 1.74
CA ALA A 224 5.34 12.69 2.40
C ALA A 224 5.41 12.93 3.90
N ALA A 225 4.24 12.97 4.53
CA ALA A 225 4.10 13.14 5.96
C ALA A 225 2.94 12.29 6.44
N GLU A 226 3.08 11.71 7.63
CA GLU A 226 1.95 11.13 8.32
C GLU A 226 1.05 12.28 8.76
N ASP A 227 -0.13 12.42 8.14
CA ASP A 227 -1.14 13.36 8.59
C ASP A 227 -2.32 12.55 9.08
N VAL A 228 -2.45 12.54 10.41
CA VAL A 228 -3.37 11.66 11.11
C VAL A 228 -4.44 12.51 11.78
N ASP A 229 -5.70 12.26 11.43
CA ASP A 229 -6.86 12.89 12.08
C ASP A 229 -7.58 11.93 13.01
N ASP A 230 -7.53 10.63 12.74
CA ASP A 230 -7.93 9.57 13.67
C ASP A 230 -6.91 8.42 13.57
N PRO A 231 -5.92 8.39 14.46
CA PRO A 231 -4.86 7.40 14.39
C PRO A 231 -5.28 5.95 14.55
N GLN A 232 -6.43 5.68 15.20
CA GLN A 232 -6.97 4.32 15.29
C GLN A 232 -7.65 3.89 14.00
N ALA A 233 -8.29 4.83 13.30
CA ALA A 233 -8.92 4.56 12.00
C ALA A 233 -7.92 4.50 10.83
N GLU A 234 -6.67 4.87 11.05
CA GLU A 234 -5.72 5.10 9.96
C GLU A 234 -4.64 4.03 9.77
N LYS A 235 -4.53 3.03 10.68
CA LYS A 235 -3.67 1.88 10.39
C LYS A 235 -4.14 1.20 9.10
N ILE A 236 -3.20 0.91 8.23
CA ILE A 236 -3.49 0.28 6.94
C ILE A 236 -3.77 -1.21 7.18
N THR A 237 -4.96 -1.66 6.77
CA THR A 237 -5.39 -3.03 7.01
C THR A 237 -5.18 -3.91 5.77
N PHE A 238 -4.43 -4.99 5.92
CA PHE A 238 -4.26 -6.03 4.90
C PHE A 238 -5.10 -7.27 5.25
N LEU A 239 -6.11 -7.54 4.44
CA LEU A 239 -6.88 -8.78 4.47
C LEU A 239 -6.23 -9.80 3.54
N VAL A 240 -5.53 -10.77 4.14
CA VAL A 240 -4.69 -11.73 3.43
C VAL A 240 -5.25 -13.13 3.55
N HIS A 241 -5.91 -13.57 2.50
CA HIS A 241 -6.53 -14.89 2.43
C HIS A 241 -5.51 -15.99 2.11
N ARG A 242 -5.74 -17.20 2.62
CA ARG A 242 -4.88 -18.36 2.40
C ARG A 242 -4.68 -18.66 0.91
N ASP A 243 -5.71 -18.46 0.10
CA ASP A 243 -5.68 -18.74 -1.33
C ASP A 243 -6.72 -17.89 -2.07
N ARG A 244 -6.60 -17.84 -3.40
CA ARG A 244 -7.49 -17.08 -4.29
C ARG A 244 -8.95 -17.51 -4.22
N GLU A 245 -9.19 -18.79 -3.96
CA GLU A 245 -10.51 -19.41 -4.04
C GLU A 245 -11.27 -19.35 -2.71
N ASP A 246 -10.66 -18.77 -1.67
CA ASP A 246 -11.30 -18.56 -0.37
C ASP A 246 -12.64 -17.83 -0.55
N SER A 247 -13.72 -18.44 -0.06
CA SER A 247 -15.06 -17.89 -0.16
C SER A 247 -15.23 -16.57 0.60
N ALA A 248 -14.36 -16.28 1.56
CA ALA A 248 -14.33 -15.02 2.28
C ALA A 248 -13.66 -13.88 1.49
N PHE A 249 -12.91 -14.18 0.43
CA PHE A 249 -12.31 -13.16 -0.43
C PHE A 249 -13.42 -12.40 -1.18
N GLN A 250 -13.50 -11.10 -0.95
CA GLN A 250 -14.45 -10.20 -1.59
C GLN A 250 -13.78 -9.54 -2.79
N PRO A 251 -14.09 -9.93 -4.03
CA PRO A 251 -13.45 -9.34 -5.21
C PRO A 251 -14.08 -7.99 -5.56
N LEU A 252 -13.26 -7.06 -6.07
CA LEU A 252 -13.74 -5.75 -6.57
C LEU A 252 -14.58 -5.90 -7.86
N THR A 253 -14.21 -6.86 -8.70
CA THR A 253 -14.90 -7.16 -9.97
C THR A 253 -15.30 -8.64 -10.01
N SER A 254 -15.73 -9.17 -11.16
CA SER A 254 -15.91 -10.61 -11.33
C SER A 254 -14.61 -11.40 -11.12
N ASP A 255 -13.46 -10.74 -11.26
CA ASP A 255 -12.16 -11.36 -11.10
C ASP A 255 -11.65 -11.23 -9.66
N ARG A 256 -11.24 -12.37 -9.08
CA ARG A 256 -10.59 -12.45 -7.77
C ARG A 256 -9.14 -12.01 -7.83
N ASN A 257 -8.90 -10.72 -8.07
CA ASN A 257 -7.57 -10.12 -8.04
C ASN A 257 -7.36 -9.32 -6.76
N PRO A 258 -6.12 -9.25 -6.26
CA PRO A 258 -5.77 -8.33 -5.19
C PRO A 258 -6.05 -6.89 -5.61
N TYR A 259 -6.44 -6.06 -4.64
CA TYR A 259 -6.70 -4.64 -4.84
C TYR A 259 -6.57 -3.87 -3.53
N TYR A 260 -6.40 -2.56 -3.62
CA TYR A 260 -6.46 -1.66 -2.48
C TYR A 260 -7.73 -0.81 -2.55
N ASP A 261 -8.33 -0.52 -1.40
CA ASP A 261 -9.56 0.25 -1.24
C ASP A 261 -9.33 1.31 -0.17
N PRO A 262 -8.94 2.55 -0.56
CA PRO A 262 -8.71 3.61 0.41
C PRO A 262 -10.01 4.06 1.10
N SER A 263 -11.15 4.06 0.39
CA SER A 263 -12.42 4.60 0.91
C SER A 263 -13.24 3.59 1.71
N GLY A 264 -12.94 2.29 1.58
CA GLY A 264 -13.74 1.23 2.19
C GLY A 264 -15.09 1.01 1.50
N GLU A 265 -15.39 1.75 0.43
CA GLU A 265 -16.69 1.77 -0.27
C GLU A 265 -17.03 0.39 -0.85
N PHE A 266 -16.02 -0.38 -1.23
CA PHE A 266 -16.20 -1.70 -1.85
C PHE A 266 -16.19 -2.83 -0.81
N THR A 267 -16.09 -2.51 0.48
CA THR A 267 -16.06 -3.50 1.54
C THR A 267 -17.39 -3.60 2.27
N THR A 268 -17.77 -4.83 2.61
CA THR A 268 -18.95 -5.08 3.49
C THR A 268 -18.65 -4.80 4.97
N ILE A 269 -17.38 -4.57 5.31
CA ILE A 269 -16.96 -4.16 6.65
C ILE A 269 -17.28 -2.67 6.76
N LYS A 270 -18.49 -2.36 7.25
CA LYS A 270 -18.88 -0.97 7.49
C LYS A 270 -17.81 -0.27 8.34
N GLY A 271 -17.21 0.78 7.79
CA GLY A 271 -16.25 1.64 8.48
C GLY A 271 -14.77 1.30 8.28
N GLY A 272 -14.42 0.24 7.53
CA GLY A 272 -13.01 -0.07 7.24
C GLY A 272 -12.46 0.75 6.07
N ILE A 273 -11.74 1.84 6.34
CA ILE A 273 -10.96 2.59 5.35
C ILE A 273 -9.53 2.01 5.20
N ASN A 274 -8.76 2.47 4.22
CA ASN A 274 -7.35 2.09 4.01
C ASN A 274 -7.10 0.56 3.99
N LEU A 275 -7.85 -0.16 3.16
CA LEU A 275 -7.89 -1.62 3.18
C LEU A 275 -7.30 -2.23 1.91
N ALA A 276 -6.30 -3.10 2.05
CA ALA A 276 -5.76 -3.94 0.98
C ALA A 276 -6.33 -5.37 1.08
N ARG A 277 -6.74 -5.96 -0.04
CA ARG A 277 -7.15 -7.36 -0.13
C ARG A 277 -6.18 -8.13 -1.01
N THR A 278 -5.69 -9.24 -0.51
CA THR A 278 -4.81 -10.12 -1.26
C THR A 278 -4.91 -11.56 -0.77
N TYR A 279 -4.14 -12.46 -1.38
CA TYR A 279 -4.09 -13.88 -1.05
C TYR A 279 -2.71 -14.46 -1.35
N PHE A 280 -2.40 -15.60 -0.72
CA PHE A 280 -1.22 -16.38 -1.11
C PHE A 280 -1.48 -17.19 -2.38
N THR A 281 -0.41 -17.36 -3.16
CA THR A 281 -0.33 -18.39 -4.20
C THR A 281 0.51 -19.57 -3.70
N PRO A 282 0.23 -20.82 -4.15
CA PRO A 282 0.85 -22.02 -3.59
C PRO A 282 2.39 -21.99 -3.51
N ASP A 283 3.03 -21.39 -4.51
CA ASP A 283 4.49 -21.40 -4.67
C ASP A 283 5.20 -20.19 -4.04
N PHE A 284 4.47 -19.29 -3.37
CA PHE A 284 5.02 -18.03 -2.88
C PHE A 284 4.84 -17.88 -1.37
N GLU A 285 5.88 -17.39 -0.70
CA GLU A 285 5.86 -17.09 0.75
C GLU A 285 5.12 -15.78 1.06
N ARG A 286 5.16 -14.82 0.13
CA ARG A 286 4.43 -13.55 0.21
C ARG A 286 3.09 -13.65 -0.52
N PRO A 287 2.06 -12.89 -0.09
CA PRO A 287 0.82 -12.80 -0.85
C PRO A 287 1.04 -12.01 -2.14
N GLN A 288 0.13 -12.19 -3.09
CA GLN A 288 0.18 -11.53 -4.39
C GLN A 288 0.15 -10.00 -4.24
N LEU A 289 0.99 -9.31 -5.01
CA LEU A 289 1.03 -7.85 -5.04
C LEU A 289 1.27 -7.17 -3.67
N LEU A 290 1.93 -7.84 -2.71
CA LEU A 290 2.12 -7.29 -1.35
C LEU A 290 2.73 -5.88 -1.37
N PHE A 291 3.83 -5.69 -2.10
CA PHE A 291 4.55 -4.43 -2.12
C PHE A 291 3.83 -3.39 -2.99
N GLU A 292 3.22 -3.80 -4.09
CA GLU A 292 2.42 -2.93 -4.94
C GLU A 292 1.26 -2.31 -4.16
N LEU A 293 0.47 -3.14 -3.46
CA LEU A 293 -0.63 -2.67 -2.62
C LEU A 293 -0.12 -1.88 -1.40
N GLY A 294 1.04 -2.24 -0.86
CA GLY A 294 1.73 -1.47 0.18
C GLY A 294 2.04 -0.04 -0.28
N VAL A 295 2.59 0.12 -1.48
CA VAL A 295 2.85 1.44 -2.06
C VAL A 295 1.56 2.22 -2.29
N GLU A 296 0.53 1.57 -2.85
CA GLU A 296 -0.77 2.22 -3.01
C GLU A 296 -1.30 2.72 -1.66
N SER A 297 -1.20 1.92 -0.59
CA SER A 297 -1.62 2.35 0.74
C SER A 297 -0.76 3.47 1.36
N LEU A 298 0.55 3.48 1.09
CA LEU A 298 1.46 4.52 1.57
C LEU A 298 1.20 5.87 0.89
N ILE A 299 0.81 5.88 -0.39
CA ILE A 299 0.38 7.11 -1.08
C ILE A 299 -0.77 7.77 -0.30
N TYR A 300 -1.78 7.00 0.09
CA TYR A 300 -2.97 7.55 0.76
C TYR A 300 -2.72 7.94 2.22
N SER A 301 -1.90 7.17 2.93
CA SER A 301 -1.56 7.47 4.33
C SER A 301 -0.50 8.56 4.51
N THR A 302 0.26 8.89 3.47
CA THR A 302 1.38 9.85 3.59
C THR A 302 1.33 11.06 2.66
N LEU A 303 0.49 11.05 1.61
CA LEU A 303 0.39 12.16 0.65
C LEU A 303 -0.97 12.85 0.62
N VAL A 304 -2.04 12.18 1.09
CA VAL A 304 -3.35 12.81 1.23
C VAL A 304 -3.33 13.64 2.50
N LEU A 305 -2.75 14.84 2.37
CA LEU A 305 -2.50 15.75 3.49
C LEU A 305 -3.70 16.64 3.70
N GLY A 306 -4.17 16.68 4.94
CA GLY A 306 -5.26 17.49 5.45
C GLY A 306 -6.62 16.98 5.02
N LYS A 307 -7.40 16.49 6.00
CA LYS A 307 -8.76 17.04 6.16
C LYS A 307 -8.58 18.54 6.42
N VAL A 308 -8.40 19.30 5.34
CA VAL A 308 -8.20 20.76 5.36
C VAL A 308 -9.29 21.34 6.24
N LYS A 309 -8.90 22.02 7.33
CA LYS A 309 -9.77 22.74 8.28
C LYS A 309 -11.13 23.09 7.65
N GLY A 310 -12.18 22.37 8.06
CA GLY A 310 -13.57 22.74 7.78
C GLY A 310 -14.20 22.26 6.47
N ARG A 311 -13.70 21.20 5.82
CA ARG A 311 -14.46 20.48 4.78
C ARG A 311 -15.07 19.20 5.32
N GLU A 312 -16.28 18.89 4.82
CA GLU A 312 -17.07 17.73 5.25
C GLU A 312 -16.22 16.44 5.23
N PRO A 313 -16.31 15.60 6.28
CA PRO A 313 -15.72 14.28 6.25
C PRO A 313 -16.38 13.43 5.15
N ASP A 314 -15.57 12.60 4.49
CA ASP A 314 -15.97 11.29 3.96
C ASP A 314 -16.85 11.19 2.70
N ILE A 315 -16.47 11.90 1.63
CA ILE A 315 -16.75 11.47 0.25
C ILE A 315 -15.50 11.60 -0.67
N GLU A 316 -14.33 11.95 -0.11
CA GLU A 316 -13.16 12.47 -0.86
C GLU A 316 -11.91 11.57 -0.85
N MET A 317 -11.86 10.42 -0.16
CA MET A 317 -10.85 9.36 -0.46
C MET A 317 -11.16 8.64 -1.79
N LYS A 318 -11.52 9.40 -2.82
CA LYS A 318 -11.70 8.86 -4.16
C LYS A 318 -10.33 8.63 -4.74
N ARG A 319 -10.16 7.48 -5.38
CA ARG A 319 -8.91 7.26 -6.07
C ARG A 319 -8.70 8.30 -7.17
N HIS A 320 -7.61 9.06 -7.08
CA HIS A 320 -7.38 10.21 -7.93
C HIS A 320 -6.41 9.94 -9.08
N CYS A 321 -5.50 8.97 -8.92
CA CYS A 321 -4.42 8.76 -9.88
C CYS A 321 -4.03 7.28 -10.04
N HIS A 322 -4.96 6.49 -10.55
CA HIS A 322 -4.80 5.04 -10.68
C HIS A 322 -3.54 4.60 -11.44
N TRP A 323 -3.16 5.31 -12.50
CA TRP A 323 -2.04 4.93 -13.33
C TRP A 323 -0.69 5.10 -12.61
N VAL A 324 -0.54 6.15 -11.80
CA VAL A 324 0.68 6.33 -10.99
C VAL A 324 0.67 5.41 -9.80
N GLU A 325 -0.46 5.22 -9.13
CA GLU A 325 -0.61 4.28 -8.02
C GLU A 325 -0.11 2.88 -8.42
N VAL A 326 -0.67 2.33 -9.50
CA VAL A 326 -0.31 1.01 -10.01
C VAL A 326 1.10 1.00 -10.59
N GLY A 327 1.48 2.04 -11.33
CA GLY A 327 2.79 2.11 -11.98
C GLY A 327 3.96 2.26 -11.00
N LEU A 328 3.78 3.07 -9.95
CA LEU A 328 4.76 3.28 -8.89
C LEU A 328 4.84 2.03 -8.01
N GLY A 329 3.69 1.41 -7.67
CA GLY A 329 3.65 0.13 -6.99
C GLY A 329 4.45 -0.94 -7.73
N TYR A 330 4.19 -1.11 -9.03
CA TYR A 330 4.96 -2.02 -9.89
C TYR A 330 6.46 -1.70 -9.88
N TRP A 331 6.84 -0.43 -10.04
CA TRP A 331 8.26 -0.04 -10.08
C TRP A 331 8.98 -0.34 -8.76
N ILE A 332 8.37 -0.04 -7.60
CA ILE A 332 8.97 -0.33 -6.29
C ILE A 332 9.02 -1.83 -6.04
N ALA A 333 7.95 -2.58 -6.32
CA ALA A 333 7.93 -4.03 -6.11
C ALA A 333 9.04 -4.76 -6.87
N ARG A 334 9.47 -4.23 -8.02
CA ARG A 334 10.63 -4.74 -8.78
C ARG A 334 11.98 -4.51 -8.10
N HIS A 335 12.06 -3.58 -7.16
CA HIS A 335 13.22 -3.32 -6.31
C HIS A 335 13.17 -4.08 -4.99
N CYS A 336 12.01 -4.64 -4.63
CA CYS A 336 11.84 -5.46 -3.45
C CYS A 336 12.35 -6.90 -3.69
N GLY A 337 13.05 -7.43 -2.71
CA GLY A 337 13.56 -8.79 -2.68
C GLY A 337 13.74 -9.29 -1.25
N GLY A 338 14.73 -10.16 -1.06
CA GLY A 338 15.01 -10.78 0.23
C GLY A 338 14.01 -11.88 0.61
N LYS A 339 14.30 -12.55 1.72
CA LYS A 339 13.43 -13.58 2.29
C LYS A 339 12.16 -12.93 2.86
N ALA A 340 11.01 -13.63 2.83
CA ALA A 340 9.79 -13.14 3.49
C ALA A 340 10.07 -12.77 4.96
N GLY A 341 9.55 -11.61 5.36
CA GLY A 341 9.80 -11.03 6.67
C GLY A 341 11.19 -10.42 6.86
N TYR A 342 12.03 -10.37 5.82
CA TYR A 342 13.34 -9.70 5.81
C TYR A 342 13.49 -8.98 4.47
N PRO A 343 12.71 -7.90 4.25
CA PRO A 343 12.66 -7.24 2.95
C PRO A 343 14.02 -6.61 2.62
N GLU A 344 14.52 -6.88 1.42
CA GLU A 344 15.66 -6.15 0.86
C GLU A 344 15.12 -5.23 -0.24
N ILE A 345 14.98 -3.95 0.07
CA ILE A 345 14.46 -2.96 -0.87
C ILE A 345 15.63 -2.10 -1.33
N ARG A 346 15.94 -2.17 -2.61
CA ARG A 346 17.10 -1.44 -3.17
C ARG A 346 16.84 0.06 -3.12
N ALA A 347 17.85 0.83 -2.75
CA ALA A 347 17.81 2.28 -2.92
C ALA A 347 17.53 2.61 -4.39
N PRO A 348 16.64 3.57 -4.66
CA PRO A 348 16.30 3.96 -6.03
C PRO A 348 17.57 4.48 -6.73
N PHE A 349 17.66 4.26 -8.05
CA PHE A 349 18.77 4.74 -8.90
C PHE A 349 20.16 4.14 -8.66
N SER A 350 20.31 3.18 -7.74
CA SER A 350 21.60 2.56 -7.40
C SER A 350 22.11 1.57 -8.47
N GLN A 351 21.23 1.04 -9.31
CA GLN A 351 21.52 0.06 -10.36
C GLN A 351 20.63 0.32 -11.59
N PRO A 352 21.02 -0.16 -12.79
CA PRO A 352 20.15 -0.11 -13.96
C PRO A 352 18.84 -0.85 -13.70
N PHE A 353 17.72 -0.17 -13.89
CA PHE A 353 16.41 -0.81 -13.85
C PHE A 353 16.25 -1.81 -15.00
N ASP A 354 15.82 -3.02 -14.67
CA ASP A 354 15.50 -4.06 -15.64
C ASP A 354 13.99 -4.23 -15.76
N LEU A 355 13.41 -3.61 -16.80
CA LEU A 355 12.03 -3.86 -17.19
C LEU A 355 11.94 -5.29 -17.73
N ASP A 356 11.16 -6.14 -17.06
CA ASP A 356 11.08 -7.53 -17.47
C ASP A 356 10.52 -7.66 -18.90
N ARG A 357 11.04 -8.64 -19.64
CA ARG A 357 10.69 -8.82 -21.05
C ARG A 357 9.21 -9.01 -21.29
N SER A 358 8.48 -9.60 -20.33
CA SER A 358 7.05 -9.85 -20.47
C SER A 358 6.25 -8.55 -20.41
N THR A 359 6.57 -7.68 -19.45
CA THR A 359 5.99 -6.33 -19.32
C THR A 359 6.37 -5.45 -20.50
N ALA A 360 7.63 -5.48 -20.94
CA ALA A 360 8.07 -4.75 -22.13
C ALA A 360 7.30 -5.16 -23.40
N ARG A 361 7.05 -6.46 -23.59
CA ARG A 361 6.24 -6.97 -24.71
C ARG A 361 4.78 -6.52 -24.61
N ARG A 362 4.15 -6.68 -23.45
CA ARG A 362 2.75 -6.28 -23.19
C ARG A 362 2.54 -4.78 -23.36
N THR A 363 3.53 -3.96 -23.01
CA THR A 363 3.51 -2.52 -23.22
C THR A 363 3.36 -2.17 -24.71
N LEU A 364 4.02 -2.93 -25.59
CA LEU A 364 4.04 -2.70 -27.03
C LEU A 364 2.95 -3.45 -27.79
N GLU A 365 2.27 -4.39 -27.13
CA GLU A 365 1.19 -5.16 -27.72
C GLU A 365 -0.03 -4.28 -27.98
N LYS A 366 -0.71 -4.52 -29.10
CA LYS A 366 -1.86 -3.74 -29.52
C LYS A 366 -3.05 -4.02 -28.60
N ILE A 367 -3.67 -2.96 -28.08
CA ILE A 367 -4.95 -3.06 -27.36
C ILE A 367 -6.08 -3.41 -28.32
N ASN A 368 -6.95 -4.32 -27.91
CA ASN A 368 -8.15 -4.69 -28.65
C ASN A 368 -9.27 -3.69 -28.36
N GLY A 369 -9.91 -3.18 -29.42
CA GLY A 369 -11.08 -2.31 -29.30
C GLY A 369 -12.38 -3.10 -29.00
N PRO A 370 -13.37 -2.47 -28.35
CA PRO A 370 -13.34 -1.11 -27.80
C PRO A 370 -12.59 -1.05 -26.45
N HIS A 371 -11.70 -0.06 -26.27
CA HIS A 371 -11.02 0.18 -25.00
C HIS A 371 -10.78 1.69 -24.81
N PRO A 372 -10.92 2.26 -23.59
CA PRO A 372 -10.79 3.71 -23.40
C PRO A 372 -9.42 4.29 -23.77
N LEU A 373 -8.34 3.50 -23.67
CA LEU A 373 -7.00 3.92 -24.14
C LEU A 373 -6.96 4.28 -25.64
N LEU A 374 -7.91 3.78 -26.44
CA LEU A 374 -8.00 4.02 -27.88
C LEU A 374 -8.88 5.23 -28.24
N MET A 375 -9.44 5.97 -27.27
CA MET A 375 -10.41 7.05 -27.53
C MET A 375 -9.79 8.38 -27.98
N ALA A 376 -8.49 8.55 -27.82
CA ALA A 376 -7.75 9.76 -28.17
C ALA A 376 -6.62 9.43 -29.14
N THR A 377 -6.04 10.47 -29.75
CA THR A 377 -4.89 10.33 -30.64
C THR A 377 -3.66 9.75 -29.95
N HIS A 378 -3.51 10.06 -28.65
CA HIS A 378 -2.37 9.65 -27.84
C HIS A 378 -2.81 8.78 -26.67
N GLU A 379 -2.06 7.70 -26.46
CA GLU A 379 -2.38 6.67 -25.48
C GLU A 379 -2.15 7.17 -24.06
N LEU A 380 -1.08 7.95 -23.85
CA LEU A 380 -0.72 8.50 -22.54
C LEU A 380 -1.77 9.49 -22.00
N THR A 381 -2.41 10.27 -22.88
CA THR A 381 -3.48 11.18 -22.47
C THR A 381 -4.67 10.43 -21.88
N ASN A 382 -5.03 9.28 -22.48
CA ASN A 382 -6.13 8.45 -21.96
C ASN A 382 -5.72 7.65 -20.72
N LEU A 383 -4.45 7.26 -20.61
CA LEU A 383 -3.93 6.50 -19.47
C LEU A 383 -4.19 7.24 -18.15
N ILE A 384 -4.01 8.56 -18.14
CA ILE A 384 -4.27 9.41 -16.97
C ILE A 384 -5.73 9.36 -16.53
N GLY A 385 -6.67 9.29 -17.48
CA GLY A 385 -8.11 9.33 -17.21
C GLY A 385 -8.77 7.97 -16.99
N LEU A 386 -8.01 6.86 -17.00
CA LEU A 386 -8.59 5.54 -16.76
C LEU A 386 -9.03 5.36 -15.30
N PHE A 387 -10.15 4.67 -15.10
CA PHE A 387 -10.62 4.23 -13.80
C PHE A 387 -9.85 3.02 -13.26
N TYR A 388 -9.89 2.80 -11.94
CA TYR A 388 -9.10 1.76 -11.27
C TYR A 388 -9.41 0.34 -11.77
N ASP A 389 -10.67 0.08 -12.13
CA ASP A 389 -11.13 -1.21 -12.64
C ASP A 389 -10.46 -1.62 -13.98
N HIS A 390 -9.97 -0.65 -14.75
CA HIS A 390 -9.13 -0.90 -15.92
C HIS A 390 -7.70 -1.38 -15.58
N PHE A 391 -7.34 -1.37 -14.30
CA PHE A 391 -6.06 -1.84 -13.77
C PHE A 391 -6.21 -2.99 -12.79
N THR A 392 -7.43 -3.40 -12.42
CA THR A 392 -7.67 -4.55 -11.53
C THR A 392 -8.45 -5.62 -12.25
N GLY A 393 -7.78 -6.69 -12.68
CA GLY A 393 -8.41 -7.63 -13.61
C GLY A 393 -7.41 -8.61 -14.23
N THR A 394 -7.95 -9.70 -14.76
CA THR A 394 -7.17 -10.69 -15.54
C THR A 394 -7.48 -10.64 -17.04
N SER A 395 -8.40 -9.77 -17.47
CA SER A 395 -8.68 -9.58 -18.89
C SER A 395 -7.42 -9.10 -19.62
N THR A 396 -7.28 -9.48 -20.89
CA THR A 396 -6.13 -9.07 -21.72
C THR A 396 -5.94 -7.55 -21.70
N ASN A 397 -7.00 -6.77 -21.87
CA ASN A 397 -6.92 -5.31 -21.90
C ASN A 397 -6.50 -4.71 -20.55
N VAL A 398 -6.88 -5.31 -19.41
CA VAL A 398 -6.42 -4.88 -18.09
C VAL A 398 -4.93 -5.17 -17.91
N ILE A 399 -4.48 -6.38 -18.25
CA ILE A 399 -3.05 -6.76 -18.20
C ILE A 399 -2.20 -5.82 -19.07
N LEU A 400 -2.72 -5.49 -20.26
CA LEU A 400 -2.12 -4.54 -21.18
C LEU A 400 -2.05 -3.12 -20.56
N SER A 401 -3.10 -2.66 -19.89
CA SER A 401 -3.14 -1.35 -19.21
C SER A 401 -2.18 -1.28 -18.02
N GLN A 402 -2.12 -2.32 -17.18
CA GLN A 402 -1.16 -2.44 -16.09
C GLN A 402 0.30 -2.36 -16.59
N ALA A 403 0.63 -3.07 -17.68
CA ALA A 403 1.96 -3.02 -18.27
C ALA A 403 2.34 -1.62 -18.75
N ARG A 404 1.36 -0.83 -19.21
CA ARG A 404 1.57 0.55 -19.64
C ARG A 404 1.86 1.47 -18.46
N CYS A 405 1.10 1.37 -17.39
CA CYS A 405 1.37 2.09 -16.13
C CYS A 405 2.76 1.77 -15.59
N GLY A 406 3.05 0.49 -15.39
CA GLY A 406 4.32 0.03 -14.81
C GLY A 406 5.53 0.47 -15.64
N SER A 407 5.48 0.31 -16.96
CA SER A 407 6.60 0.72 -17.81
C SER A 407 6.70 2.23 -18.01
N PHE A 408 5.59 2.97 -18.06
CA PHE A 408 5.63 4.42 -18.24
C PHE A 408 6.12 5.12 -16.98
N VAL A 409 5.64 4.73 -15.79
CA VAL A 409 6.18 5.26 -14.53
C VAL A 409 7.67 4.92 -14.38
N ALA A 410 8.06 3.68 -14.67
CA ALA A 410 9.48 3.30 -14.68
C ALA A 410 10.30 4.14 -15.67
N TYR A 411 9.78 4.43 -16.88
CA TYR A 411 10.44 5.29 -17.84
C TYR A 411 10.65 6.71 -17.32
N LEU A 412 9.62 7.31 -16.71
CA LEU A 412 9.70 8.64 -16.12
C LEU A 412 10.76 8.71 -15.02
N ILE A 413 10.82 7.69 -14.18
CA ILE A 413 11.76 7.63 -13.06
C ILE A 413 13.18 7.33 -13.55
N GLU A 414 13.38 6.29 -14.35
CA GLU A 414 14.70 5.74 -14.68
C GLU A 414 15.41 6.46 -15.82
N VAL A 415 14.66 6.87 -16.84
CA VAL A 415 15.22 7.62 -17.97
C VAL A 415 15.23 9.11 -17.70
N ASP A 416 14.29 9.59 -16.87
CA ASP A 416 14.09 11.01 -16.58
C ASP A 416 14.04 11.88 -17.85
N PRO A 417 13.12 11.57 -18.79
CA PRO A 417 13.12 12.19 -20.10
C PRO A 417 12.89 13.69 -20.01
N PRO A 418 13.57 14.52 -20.84
CA PRO A 418 13.32 15.95 -20.85
C PRO A 418 11.93 16.27 -21.41
N GLY A 419 11.17 17.10 -20.69
CA GLY A 419 9.98 17.75 -21.23
C GLY A 419 10.41 18.82 -22.22
N THR A 420 9.94 18.76 -23.47
CA THR A 420 10.35 19.70 -24.52
C THR A 420 9.19 20.45 -25.16
N LYS A 421 9.42 21.72 -25.48
CA LYS A 421 8.56 22.53 -26.35
C LYS A 421 9.43 23.15 -27.44
N GLY A 422 9.41 22.53 -28.63
CA GLY A 422 10.40 22.82 -29.67
C GLY A 422 11.79 22.33 -29.23
N LYS A 423 12.78 23.22 -29.17
CA LYS A 423 14.17 22.89 -28.77
C LYS A 423 14.50 23.17 -27.30
N LYS A 424 13.56 23.72 -26.52
CA LYS A 424 13.80 24.07 -25.11
C LYS A 424 13.42 22.90 -24.21
N ILE A 425 14.30 22.55 -23.28
CA ILE A 425 14.01 21.66 -22.14
C ILE A 425 13.36 22.51 -21.06
N LEU A 426 12.19 22.10 -20.59
CA LEU A 426 11.36 22.87 -19.64
C LEU A 426 11.22 22.19 -18.27
N GLY A 427 11.45 20.88 -18.22
CA GLY A 427 11.42 20.05 -17.02
C GLY A 427 11.90 18.64 -17.35
N THR A 428 11.78 17.73 -16.39
CA THR A 428 12.12 16.31 -16.57
C THR A 428 10.97 15.41 -16.12
N GLY A 429 10.87 14.21 -16.67
CA GLY A 429 9.78 13.29 -16.42
C GLY A 429 9.64 12.90 -14.94
N ARG A 430 10.76 12.73 -14.24
CA ARG A 430 10.76 12.39 -12.81
C ARG A 430 10.27 13.54 -11.95
N ALA A 431 10.77 14.76 -12.20
CA ALA A 431 10.31 15.96 -11.48
C ALA A 431 8.82 16.22 -11.73
N ALA A 432 8.35 16.00 -12.96
CA ALA A 432 6.94 16.10 -13.31
C ALA A 432 6.07 15.06 -12.58
N LEU A 433 6.54 13.82 -12.45
CA LEU A 433 5.84 12.77 -11.70
C LEU A 433 5.69 13.14 -10.22
N TRP A 434 6.75 13.60 -9.56
CA TRP A 434 6.72 14.02 -8.15
C TRP A 434 5.88 15.27 -7.92
N HIS A 435 5.94 16.23 -8.85
CA HIS A 435 5.03 17.38 -8.82
C HIS A 435 3.58 16.92 -8.96
N TYR A 436 3.29 16.07 -9.92
CA TYR A 436 1.95 15.57 -10.18
C TYR A 436 1.35 14.83 -8.99
N LEU A 437 2.10 13.92 -8.34
CA LEU A 437 1.64 13.25 -7.11
C LEU A 437 1.31 14.25 -6.00
N ARG A 438 2.16 15.23 -5.77
CA ARG A 438 1.93 16.28 -4.76
C ARG A 438 0.70 17.12 -5.08
N GLU A 439 0.52 17.51 -6.34
CA GLU A 439 -0.66 18.28 -6.74
C GLU A 439 -1.94 17.46 -6.61
N VAL A 440 -1.94 16.20 -7.04
CA VAL A 440 -3.13 15.34 -7.02
C VAL A 440 -3.61 15.04 -5.60
N TYR A 441 -2.71 14.67 -4.70
CA TYR A 441 -3.08 14.28 -3.34
C TYR A 441 -3.04 15.44 -2.35
N GLY A 442 -2.19 16.45 -2.58
CA GLY A 442 -2.14 17.67 -1.77
C GLY A 442 -3.17 18.72 -2.17
N THR A 443 -3.70 18.68 -3.40
CA THR A 443 -4.78 19.57 -3.85
C THR A 443 -5.90 18.76 -4.52
N PRO A 444 -7.15 18.77 -4.01
CA PRO A 444 -8.26 17.99 -4.59
C PRO A 444 -8.67 18.35 -6.03
N ARG A 445 -7.89 19.18 -6.74
CA ARG A 445 -8.23 19.82 -8.02
C ARG A 445 -7.40 19.35 -9.22
N ALA A 446 -6.45 18.43 -9.04
CA ALA A 446 -5.40 18.15 -10.03
C ALA A 446 -5.49 16.81 -10.79
N HIS A 447 -6.68 16.21 -10.92
CA HIS A 447 -6.85 14.91 -11.60
C HIS A 447 -6.82 14.97 -13.15
N SER A 448 -6.32 16.05 -13.75
CA SER A 448 -6.12 16.17 -15.19
C SER A 448 -4.64 16.02 -15.56
N SER A 449 -4.35 15.79 -16.85
CA SER A 449 -2.98 15.83 -17.35
C SER A 449 -2.31 17.22 -17.21
N ASP A 450 -3.08 18.28 -16.92
CA ASP A 450 -2.54 19.64 -16.85
C ASP A 450 -1.57 19.82 -15.68
N ALA A 451 -1.78 19.12 -14.56
CA ALA A 451 -0.84 19.14 -13.44
C ALA A 451 0.48 18.46 -13.82
N PHE A 452 0.41 17.33 -14.54
CA PHE A 452 1.61 16.67 -15.06
C PHE A 452 2.33 17.53 -16.12
N ASP A 453 1.59 18.11 -17.06
CA ASP A 453 2.12 19.03 -18.08
C ASP A 453 2.78 20.25 -17.43
N THR A 454 2.20 20.78 -16.34
CA THR A 454 2.79 21.87 -15.55
C THR A 454 4.12 21.44 -14.93
N GLY A 455 4.18 20.23 -14.37
CA GLY A 455 5.42 19.63 -13.87
C GLY A 455 6.48 19.43 -14.95
N LEU A 456 6.08 19.19 -16.20
CA LEU A 456 6.95 19.15 -17.37
C LEU A 456 7.34 20.54 -17.90
N GLY A 457 7.01 21.62 -17.18
CA GLY A 457 7.26 23.00 -17.58
C GLY A 457 6.39 23.47 -18.74
N GLY A 458 5.22 22.85 -18.93
CA GLY A 458 4.26 23.15 -19.99
C GLY A 458 4.48 22.37 -21.29
N ALA A 459 5.41 21.41 -21.30
CA ALA A 459 5.45 20.39 -22.35
C ALA A 459 4.31 19.38 -22.15
N LYS A 460 3.80 18.83 -23.25
CA LYS A 460 2.66 17.92 -23.23
C LYS A 460 3.08 16.48 -23.02
N ILE A 461 2.37 15.73 -22.19
CA ILE A 461 2.68 14.32 -21.91
C ILE A 461 2.81 13.46 -23.16
N GLU A 462 1.99 13.68 -24.21
CA GLU A 462 2.05 12.91 -25.45
C GLU A 462 3.41 13.00 -26.17
N THR A 463 4.20 14.04 -25.90
CA THR A 463 5.55 14.19 -26.46
C THR A 463 6.53 13.13 -25.96
N LEU A 464 6.18 12.41 -24.88
CA LEU A 464 6.99 11.36 -24.28
C LEU A 464 6.68 9.97 -24.87
N GLU A 465 5.59 9.81 -25.63
CA GLU A 465 5.07 8.49 -26.02
C GLU A 465 6.04 7.70 -26.90
N ASP A 466 6.63 8.35 -27.90
CA ASP A 466 7.60 7.72 -28.81
C ASP A 466 8.88 7.30 -28.08
N GLY A 467 9.36 8.15 -27.16
CA GLY A 467 10.55 7.89 -26.34
C GLY A 467 10.35 6.71 -25.40
N TRP A 468 9.20 6.65 -24.73
CA TRP A 468 8.81 5.54 -23.87
C TRP A 468 8.69 4.22 -24.65
N LYS A 469 7.98 4.22 -25.79
CA LYS A 469 7.84 3.01 -26.64
C LYS A 469 9.17 2.58 -27.24
N ALA A 470 10.08 3.51 -27.55
CA ALA A 470 11.45 3.17 -27.97
C ALA A 470 12.26 2.54 -26.83
N TRP A 471 12.16 3.07 -25.61
CA TRP A 471 12.80 2.51 -24.42
C TRP A 471 12.30 1.10 -24.11
N ALA A 472 10.98 0.87 -24.08
CA ALA A 472 10.39 -0.46 -23.87
C ALA A 472 10.84 -1.48 -24.94
N ARG A 473 10.99 -1.05 -26.21
CA ARG A 473 11.54 -1.90 -27.29
C ARG A 473 12.98 -2.35 -27.03
N GLY A 474 13.75 -1.60 -26.24
CA GLY A 474 15.10 -1.99 -25.82
C GLY A 474 15.14 -3.33 -25.08
N PHE A 475 14.12 -3.60 -24.25
CA PHE A 475 14.04 -4.79 -23.40
C PHE A 475 13.45 -6.02 -24.10
N THR A 476 12.86 -5.88 -25.29
CA THR A 476 12.27 -7.02 -26.01
C THR A 476 13.29 -7.80 -26.85
N LYS A 477 14.45 -7.21 -27.13
CA LYS A 477 15.51 -7.84 -27.92
C LYS A 477 16.18 -8.94 -27.09
N VAL A 478 16.23 -10.15 -27.64
CA VAL A 478 17.07 -11.23 -27.10
C VAL A 478 18.51 -10.88 -27.49
N THR A 479 19.37 -10.56 -26.52
CA THR A 479 20.81 -10.47 -26.78
C THR A 479 21.30 -11.86 -27.19
N PRO A 480 21.66 -12.10 -28.46
CA PRO A 480 22.16 -13.40 -28.88
C PRO A 480 23.55 -13.56 -28.28
N GLY A 481 23.74 -14.46 -27.32
CA GLY A 481 25.09 -14.86 -26.89
C GLY A 481 25.40 -14.92 -25.39
N VAL A 482 24.45 -14.63 -24.49
CA VAL A 482 24.63 -14.97 -23.08
C VAL A 482 23.99 -16.32 -22.85
N LYS A 483 24.80 -17.38 -22.95
CA LYS A 483 24.43 -18.75 -22.58
C LYS A 483 24.60 -18.95 -21.09
#